data_AF-X1T4X5-F1
#
_entry.id   AF-X1T4X5-F1
#
_cell.length_a   1.000
_cell.length_b   1.000
_cell.length_c   1.000
_cell.angle_alpha   90.00
_cell.angle_beta   90.00
_cell.angle_gamma   90.00
#
_symmetry.space_group_name_H-M   'P 1'
#
loop_
_entity.id
_entity.type
_entity.pdbx_description
1 polymer ?
#
loop_
_entity_poly.entity_id
_entity_poly.type
_entity_poly.pdbx_seq_one_letter_code
_entity_poly.pdbx_strand_id
1 'polypeptide(L)' 'MKQFKIAMLHYTCPPIVGGVEEIIRQHASFFIRYHHRVKIFAGDGGLFTDKYDIEINSLLSSHNPRILQ' A
#
# COMPACT_ATOMS: atom_id res chain seq x y z
N MET A 1 -5.87 -21.15 -12.40
CA MET A 1 -6.38 -20.25 -11.33
C MET A 1 -6.72 -18.90 -11.96
N LYS A 2 -7.77 -18.22 -11.49
CA LYS A 2 -8.17 -16.90 -12.02
C LYS A 2 -7.20 -15.82 -11.53
N GLN A 3 -6.77 -14.94 -12.42
CA GLN A 3 -5.95 -13.78 -12.08
C GLN A 3 -6.87 -12.59 -11.72
N PHE A 4 -6.62 -11.95 -10.57
CA PHE A 4 -7.34 -10.76 -10.14
C PHE A 4 -6.47 -9.49 -10.28
N LYS A 5 -7.15 -8.35 -10.41
CA LYS A 5 -6.57 -7.02 -10.24
C LYS A 5 -6.99 -6.51 -8.86
N ILE A 6 -6.03 -6.29 -7.97
CA ILE A 6 -6.25 -5.98 -6.56
C ILE A 6 -5.66 -4.59 -6.30
N ALA A 7 -6.50 -3.67 -5.82
CA ALA A 7 -6.06 -2.38 -5.30
C ALA A 7 -6.09 -2.45 -3.78
N MET A 8 -4.96 -2.14 -3.14
CA MET A 8 -4.85 -2.06 -1.69
C MET A 8 -4.75 -0.59 -1.28
N LEU A 9 -5.62 -0.16 -0.36
CA LEU A 9 -5.68 1.21 0.13
C LEU A 9 -5.32 1.23 1.61
N HIS A 10 -4.37 2.09 2.00
CA HIS A 10 -4.03 2.30 3.40
C HIS A 10 -3.56 3.74 3.64
N TYR A 11 -3.59 4.23 4.88
CA TYR A 11 -3.14 5.61 5.17
C TYR A 11 -1.60 5.71 5.22
N THR A 12 -0.90 4.61 5.50
CA THR A 12 0.57 4.48 5.46
C THR A 12 1.01 3.21 4.73
N CYS A 13 2.22 3.19 4.21
CA CYS A 13 2.92 1.98 3.82
C CYS A 13 4.42 2.11 4.19
N PRO A 14 5.25 1.06 4.01
CA PRO A 14 6.69 1.22 4.19
C PRO A 14 7.23 2.38 3.32
N PRO A 15 8.34 3.05 3.70
CA PRO A 15 9.24 2.74 4.80
C PRO A 15 8.84 3.40 6.14
N ILE A 16 7.58 3.81 6.35
CA ILE A 16 7.13 4.23 7.68
C ILE A 16 7.32 3.05 8.64
N VAL A 17 8.10 3.28 9.71
CA VAL A 17 8.49 2.25 10.66
C VAL A 17 7.33 2.03 11.63
N GLY A 18 6.50 1.03 11.33
CA GLY A 18 5.40 0.57 12.16
C GLY A 18 5.01 -0.88 11.83
N GLY A 19 4.22 -1.49 12.71
CA GLY A 19 3.81 -2.90 12.55
C GLY A 19 2.74 -3.13 11.48
N VAL A 20 1.95 -2.11 11.14
CA VAL A 20 0.79 -2.23 10.22
C VAL A 20 1.23 -2.11 8.76
N GLU A 21 2.22 -1.27 8.49
CA GLU A 21 2.85 -1.07 7.18
C GLU A 21 3.44 -2.36 6.63
N GLU A 22 4.03 -3.15 7.53
CA GLU A 22 4.59 -4.46 7.23
C GLU A 22 3.50 -5.45 6.77
N ILE A 23 2.28 -5.37 7.32
CA ILE A 23 1.15 -6.20 6.88
C ILE A 23 0.75 -5.86 5.44
N ILE A 24 0.72 -4.58 5.08
CA ILE A 24 0.45 -4.15 3.70
C ILE A 24 1.48 -4.75 2.73
N ARG A 25 2.76 -4.66 3.08
CA ARG A 25 3.85 -5.26 2.28
C ARG A 25 3.70 -6.78 2.14
N GLN A 26 3.37 -7.47 3.23
CA GLN A 26 3.23 -8.93 3.25
C GLN A 26 2.03 -9.39 2.41
N HIS A 27 0.86 -8.75 2.55
CA HIS A 27 -0.32 -9.05 1.74
C HIS A 27 -0.07 -8.82 0.24
N ALA A 28 0.48 -7.67 -0.15
CA ALA A 28 0.80 -7.38 -1.55
C ALA A 28 1.78 -8.42 -2.14
N SER A 29 2.83 -8.75 -1.37
CA SER A 29 3.80 -9.77 -1.76
C SER A 29 3.17 -11.15 -1.90
N PHE A 30 2.23 -11.51 -1.02
CA PHE A 30 1.50 -12.78 -1.10
C PHE A 30 0.65 -12.85 -2.38
N PHE A 31 -0.14 -11.83 -2.69
CA PHE A 31 -0.97 -11.82 -3.91
C PHE A 31 -0.15 -11.89 -5.20
N ILE A 32 0.98 -11.19 -5.27
CA ILE A 32 1.90 -11.28 -6.42
C ILE A 32 2.46 -12.70 -6.58
N ARG A 33 2.81 -13.39 -5.48
CA ARG A 33 3.27 -14.79 -5.51
C ARG A 33 2.22 -15.75 -6.06
N TYR A 34 0.94 -15.42 -5.96
CA TYR A 34 -0.18 -16.15 -6.59
C TYR A 34 -0.58 -15.58 -7.96
N HIS A 35 0.33 -14.84 -8.61
CA HIS A 35 0.18 -14.29 -9.96
C HIS A 35 -0.97 -13.29 -10.13
N HIS A 36 -1.44 -12.65 -9.04
CA HIS A 36 -2.37 -11.53 -9.14
C HIS A 36 -1.63 -10.25 -9.53
N ARG A 37 -2.36 -9.26 -10.05
CA ARG A 37 -1.83 -7.90 -10.25
C ARG A 37 -2.22 -7.05 -9.06
N VAL A 38 -1.26 -6.41 -8.43
CA VAL A 38 -1.47 -5.62 -7.21
C VAL A 38 -0.97 -4.19 -7.44
N LYS A 39 -1.72 -3.22 -6.93
CA LYS A 39 -1.27 -1.84 -6.76
C LYS A 39 -1.62 -1.36 -5.35
N ILE A 40 -0.68 -0.69 -4.70
CA ILE A 40 -0.87 -0.05 -3.39
C ILE A 40 -1.13 1.44 -3.61
N PHE A 41 -2.11 1.98 -2.90
CA PHE A 41 -2.36 3.40 -2.73
C PHE A 41 -2.19 3.72 -1.25
N ALA A 42 -1.25 4.63 -0.92
CA ALA A 42 -0.96 5.01 0.44
C ALA A 42 -0.95 6.53 0.65
N GLY A 43 -1.28 6.96 1.86
CA GLY A 43 -1.23 8.38 2.24
C GLY A 43 0.17 8.90 2.56
N ASP A 44 0.97 8.04 3.19
CA ASP A 44 2.32 8.30 3.66
C ASP A 44 3.20 7.06 3.46
N GLY A 45 4.52 7.23 3.48
CA GLY A 45 5.50 6.22 3.12
C GLY A 45 6.12 6.46 1.76
N GLY A 46 6.44 5.39 1.03
CA GLY A 46 7.21 5.53 -0.20
C GLY A 46 7.29 4.27 -1.04
N LEU A 47 8.10 4.36 -2.09
CA LEU A 47 8.43 3.21 -2.93
C LEU A 47 9.45 2.35 -2.17
N PHE A 48 9.11 1.07 -1.95
CA PHE A 48 9.97 0.12 -1.23
C PHE A 48 10.21 -1.18 -2.01
N THR A 49 9.64 -1.31 -3.22
CA THR A 49 9.88 -2.46 -4.10
C THR A 49 9.50 -2.11 -5.55
N ASP A 50 10.17 -2.76 -6.51
CA ASP A 50 9.84 -2.67 -7.94
C ASP A 50 8.93 -3.82 -8.43
N LYS A 51 8.44 -4.67 -7.52
CA LYS A 51 7.65 -5.86 -7.87
C LYS A 51 6.18 -5.57 -8.18
N TYR A 52 5.67 -4.43 -7.71
CA TYR A 52 4.30 -3.98 -7.88
C TYR A 52 4.22 -2.48 -7.70
N ASP A 53 3.19 -1.88 -8.29
CA ASP A 53 3.01 -0.43 -8.28
C ASP A 53 2.64 0.06 -6.89
N ILE A 54 3.25 1.17 -6.48
CA ILE A 54 2.93 1.90 -5.26
C ILE A 54 2.70 3.35 -5.65
N GLU A 55 1.57 3.90 -5.23
CA GLU A 55 1.21 5.30 -5.42
C GLU A 55 1.03 5.97 -4.06
N ILE A 56 1.79 7.03 -3.81
CA ILE A 56 1.63 7.86 -2.63
C ILE A 56 0.75 9.05 -2.99
N ASN A 57 -0.38 9.18 -2.29
CA ASN A 57 -1.33 10.25 -2.45
C ASN A 57 -1.67 10.85 -1.08
N SER A 58 -1.17 12.06 -0.82
CA SER A 58 -1.33 12.79 0.44
C SER A 58 -2.79 12.99 0.88
N LEU A 59 -3.76 12.88 -0.02
CA LEU A 59 -5.18 12.91 0.33
C LEU A 59 -5.60 11.73 1.23
N LEU A 60 -4.86 10.62 1.20
CA LEU A 60 -5.13 9.42 1.98
C LEU A 60 -4.42 9.38 3.35
N SER A 61 -3.56 10.38 3.63
CA SER A 61 -2.78 10.42 4.87
C SER A 61 -3.68 10.71 6.08
N SER A 62 -3.38 10.09 7.22
CA SER A 62 -3.99 10.46 8.51
C SER A 62 -3.62 11.88 8.95
N HIS A 63 -2.56 12.45 8.39
CA HIS A 63 -2.16 13.85 8.61
C HIS A 63 -2.90 14.84 7.69
N ASN A 64 -3.92 14.40 6.95
CA ASN A 64 -4.70 15.29 6.11
C ASN A 64 -5.38 16.38 6.96
N PRO A 65 -5.31 17.68 6.58
CA PRO A 65 -5.92 18.77 7.34
C PRO A 65 -7.43 18.63 7.60
N ARG A 66 -8.14 17.85 6.76
CA ARG A 66 -9.58 17.59 6.96
C ARG A 66 -9.88 16.57 8.07
N ILE A 67 -8.89 15.78 8.49
CA ILE A 67 -9.02 14.73 9.52
C ILE A 67 -8.63 15.29 10.90
N LEU A 68 -7.60 16.14 10.96
CA LEU A 68 -7.05 16.70 12.21
C LEU A 68 -7.88 17.85 12.81
N GLN A 69 -9.17 17.94 12.49
CA GLN A 69 -10.07 19.01 12.99
C GLN A 69 -10.32 18.92 14.49
#